data_AF-A0A7W1N265-F1
#
_entry.id   AF-A0A7W1N265-F1
#
_cell.length_a   1.000
_cell.length_b   1.000
_cell.length_c   1.000
_cell.angle_alpha   90.00
_cell.angle_beta   90.00
_cell.angle_gamma   90.00
#
_symmetry.space_group_name_H-M   'P 1'
#
loop_
_entity.id
_entity.type
_entity.pdbx_description
1 polymer ?
#
loop_
_entity_poly.entity_id
_entity_poly.type
_entity_poly.pdbx_seq_one_letter_code
_entity_poly.pdbx_strand_id
1 'polypeptide(L)'
;METTTEARVLIRREVVRDGSYRWVAQVLEHDLAAQASSIDEILYEVRRMIVGHILSCEEQGLDPYAVPPAPKEYEDEYNASESTLSLVITRGKPDEAMMHEVPHISARFARGV
;
A
#
# COMPACT_ATOMS: atom_id res chain seq x y z
N MET A 1 11.19 -10.45 16.75
CA MET A 1 12.10 -9.56 15.98
C MET A 1 11.16 -8.59 15.32
N GLU A 2 11.34 -7.28 15.47
CA GLU A 2 10.48 -6.33 14.74
C GLU A 2 10.86 -6.41 13.27
N THR A 3 9.90 -6.73 12.42
CA THR A 3 10.10 -6.74 10.97
C THR A 3 9.59 -5.41 10.44
N THR A 4 10.45 -4.67 9.75
CA THR A 4 10.09 -3.43 9.08
C THR A 4 10.23 -3.64 7.58
N THR A 5 9.16 -3.38 6.85
CA THR A 5 9.12 -3.44 5.39
C THR A 5 8.80 -2.04 4.87
N GLU A 6 9.60 -1.56 3.93
CA GLU A 6 9.32 -0.32 3.20
C GLU A 6 8.77 -0.65 1.82
N ALA A 7 7.70 0.04 1.42
CA ALA A 7 7.07 -0.13 0.12
C ALA A 7 6.85 1.24 -0.56
N ARG A 8 7.22 1.33 -1.83
CA ARG A 8 6.98 2.47 -2.71
C ARG A 8 5.55 2.43 -3.21
N VAL A 9 4.92 3.61 -3.26
CA VAL A 9 3.56 3.76 -3.72
C VAL A 9 3.48 4.87 -4.77
N LEU A 10 3.04 4.47 -5.96
CA LEU A 10 2.66 5.38 -7.04
C LEU A 10 1.21 5.84 -6.80
N ILE A 11 0.99 7.15 -6.70
CA ILE A 11 -0.36 7.74 -6.64
C ILE A 11 -0.62 8.47 -7.95
N ARG A 12 -1.69 8.06 -8.65
CA ARG A 12 -2.10 8.66 -9.93
C ARG A 12 -3.59 8.92 -9.96
N ARG A 13 -4.01 9.78 -10.89
CA ARG A 13 -5.41 10.04 -11.21
C ARG A 13 -5.79 9.30 -12.48
N GLU A 14 -6.84 8.49 -12.42
CA GLU A 14 -7.38 7.78 -13.58
C GLU A 14 -8.74 8.34 -13.98
N VAL A 15 -8.97 8.50 -15.28
CA VAL A 15 -10.29 8.85 -15.82
C VAL A 15 -11.10 7.57 -15.99
N VAL A 16 -12.33 7.57 -15.48
CA VAL A 16 -13.28 6.46 -15.55
C VAL A 16 -14.20 6.68 -16.77
N ARG A 17 -14.86 5.61 -17.24
CA ARG A 17 -15.66 5.60 -18.48
C ARG A 17 -16.77 6.66 -18.54
N ASP A 18 -17.28 7.11 -17.40
CA ASP A 18 -18.32 8.13 -17.29
C ASP A 18 -17.76 9.57 -17.32
N GLY A 19 -16.45 9.74 -17.50
CA GLY A 19 -15.77 11.03 -17.46
C GLY A 19 -15.43 11.52 -16.06
N SER A 20 -15.82 10.79 -15.01
CA SER A 20 -15.34 11.03 -13.66
C SER A 20 -13.89 10.59 -13.50
N TYR A 21 -13.28 10.90 -12.36
CA TYR A 21 -11.94 10.46 -12.04
C TYR A 21 -11.90 9.76 -10.69
N ARG A 22 -10.92 8.88 -10.54
CA ARG A 22 -10.56 8.25 -9.27
C ARG A 22 -9.07 8.41 -9.02
N TRP A 23 -8.70 8.46 -7.75
CA TRP A 23 -7.32 8.28 -7.34
C TRP A 23 -7.01 6.81 -7.25
N VAL A 24 -5.83 6.41 -7.72
CA VAL A 24 -5.32 5.05 -7.64
C VAL A 24 -3.96 5.10 -6.98
N ALA A 25 -3.76 4.24 -5.99
CA ALA A 25 -2.48 3.99 -5.37
C ALA A 25 -2.05 2.56 -5.69
N GLN A 26 -0.84 2.42 -6.23
CA GLN A 26 -0.22 1.15 -6.57
C GLN A 26 0.99 0.95 -5.67
N VAL A 27 1.00 -0.11 -4.88
CA VAL A 27 2.17 -0.57 -4.15
C VAL A 27 3.08 -1.31 -5.15
N LEU A 28 4.37 -0.99 -5.19
CA LEU A 28 5.26 -1.50 -6.23
C LEU A 28 5.89 -2.84 -5.86
N GLU A 29 6.26 -3.03 -4.60
CA GLU A 29 6.93 -4.24 -4.10
C GLU A 29 5.98 -5.45 -4.05
N HIS A 30 4.68 -5.16 -3.92
CA HIS A 30 3.60 -6.13 -3.92
C HIS A 30 2.50 -5.56 -4.79
N ASP A 31 2.12 -6.25 -5.86
CA ASP A 31 1.10 -5.83 -6.84
C ASP A 31 -0.30 -5.70 -6.20
N LEU A 32 -0.44 -4.66 -5.38
CA LEU A 32 -1.58 -4.35 -4.56
C LEU A 32 -1.99 -2.92 -4.87
N ALA A 33 -3.29 -2.74 -5.15
CA ALA A 33 -3.84 -1.46 -5.55
C ALA A 33 -5.04 -1.08 -4.68
N ALA A 34 -5.15 0.21 -4.41
CA ALA A 34 -6.30 0.82 -3.76
C ALA A 34 -6.81 2.00 -4.59
N GLN A 35 -8.09 2.32 -4.43
CA GLN A 35 -8.74 3.39 -5.17
C GLN A 35 -9.62 4.22 -4.25
N ALA A 36 -9.69 5.53 -4.52
CA ALA A 36 -10.50 6.44 -3.75
C ALA A 36 -11.06 7.57 -4.61
N SER A 37 -12.11 8.24 -4.13
CA SER A 37 -12.71 9.39 -4.80
C SER A 37 -11.91 10.68 -4.57
N SER A 38 -11.11 10.74 -3.51
CA SER A 38 -10.25 11.88 -3.18
C SER A 38 -8.83 11.47 -2.81
N ILE A 39 -7.89 12.43 -2.89
CA ILE A 39 -6.50 12.21 -2.49
C ILE A 39 -6.38 12.03 -0.96
N ASP A 40 -7.27 12.63 -0.18
CA ASP A 40 -7.25 12.51 1.28
C ASP A 40 -7.67 11.09 1.72
N GLU A 41 -8.58 10.47 0.97
CA GLU A 41 -9.05 9.09 1.24
C GLU A 41 -8.06 8.01 0.77
N ILE A 42 -7.21 8.29 -0.22
CA ILE A 42 -6.38 7.24 -0.82
C ILE A 42 -5.43 6.59 0.19
N LEU A 43 -4.91 7.35 1.16
CA LEU A 43 -4.03 6.82 2.20
C LEU A 43 -4.77 5.87 3.14
N TYR A 44 -6.02 6.23 3.48
CA TYR A 44 -6.87 5.39 4.31
C TYR A 44 -7.15 4.07 3.59
N GLU A 45 -7.51 4.12 2.30
CA GLU A 45 -7.80 2.94 1.51
C GLU A 45 -6.57 2.05 1.29
N VAL A 46 -5.38 2.63 1.06
CA VAL A 46 -4.13 1.87 0.98
C VAL A 46 -3.82 1.18 2.30
N ARG A 47 -3.94 1.89 3.43
CA ARG A 47 -3.71 1.30 4.76
C ARG A 47 -4.69 0.15 5.02
N ARG A 48 -5.97 0.37 4.72
CA ARG A 48 -7.03 -0.62 4.91
C ARG A 48 -6.79 -1.86 4.06
N MET A 49 -6.42 -1.67 2.79
CA MET A 49 -6.11 -2.74 1.86
C MET A 49 -4.91 -3.58 2.36
N ILE A 50 -3.81 -2.96 2.77
CA ILE A 50 -2.62 -3.67 3.26
C ILE A 50 -2.93 -4.46 4.54
N VAL A 51 -3.59 -3.83 5.52
CA VAL A 51 -3.99 -4.52 6.77
C VAL A 51 -4.92 -5.69 6.46
N GLY A 52 -5.93 -5.47 5.62
CA GLY A 52 -6.88 -6.50 5.23
C GLY A 52 -6.22 -7.68 4.50
N HIS A 53 -5.28 -7.39 3.60
CA HIS A 53 -4.49 -8.41 2.91
C HIS A 53 -3.66 -9.25 3.88
N ILE A 54 -2.91 -8.61 4.78
CA ILE A 54 -2.08 -9.29 5.78
C ILE A 54 -2.93 -10.21 6.67
N LEU A 55 -4.02 -9.68 7.24
CA LEU A 55 -4.90 -10.46 8.11
C LEU A 55 -5.55 -11.63 7.37
N SER A 56 -6.00 -11.41 6.14
CA SER A 56 -6.61 -12.45 5.30
C SER A 56 -5.63 -13.57 4.95
N CYS A 57 -4.38 -13.23 4.63
CA CYS A 57 -3.32 -14.21 4.39
C CYS A 57 -3.00 -15.02 5.66
N GLU A 58 -2.94 -14.36 6.81
CA GLU A 58 -2.68 -15.03 8.09
C GLU A 58 -3.77 -16.03 8.47
N GLU A 59 -5.04 -15.66 8.32
CA GLU A 59 -6.15 -16.59 8.58
C GLU A 59 -6.08 -17.83 7.67
N GLN A 60 -5.50 -17.69 6.48
CA GLN A 60 -5.34 -18.78 5.52
C GLN A 60 -3.98 -19.49 5.61
N GLY A 61 -3.08 -19.06 6.50
CA GLY A 61 -1.71 -19.59 6.60
C GLY A 61 -0.84 -19.30 5.37
N LEU A 62 -1.15 -18.25 4.62
CA LEU A 62 -0.41 -17.80 3.44
C LEU A 62 0.60 -16.71 3.81
N ASP A 63 1.70 -16.63 3.06
CA ASP A 63 2.66 -15.52 3.18
C ASP A 63 2.10 -14.26 2.49
N PRO A 64 1.78 -13.18 3.23
CA PRO A 64 1.25 -11.95 2.64
C PRO A 64 2.24 -11.22 1.73
N TYR A 65 3.53 -11.51 1.84
CA TYR A 65 4.59 -10.87 1.05
C TYR A 65 4.96 -11.65 -0.21
N ALA A 66 4.36 -12.82 -0.45
CA ALA A 66 4.60 -13.63 -1.64
C ALA A 66 3.93 -13.06 -2.91
N VAL A 67 3.20 -11.94 -2.80
CA VAL A 67 2.64 -11.22 -3.96
C VAL A 67 3.80 -10.68 -4.80
N PRO A 68 3.83 -10.96 -6.12
CA PRO A 68 4.89 -10.46 -6.98
C PRO A 68 4.88 -8.92 -7.03
N PRO A 69 6.01 -8.29 -7.40
CA PRO A 69 6.05 -6.87 -7.65
C PRO A 69 5.06 -6.45 -8.74
N ALA A 70 4.63 -5.19 -8.67
CA ALA A 70 3.80 -4.59 -9.71
C ALA A 70 4.52 -4.60 -11.07
N PRO A 71 3.77 -4.65 -12.19
CA PRO A 71 4.33 -4.51 -13.53
C PRO A 71 5.30 -3.33 -13.68
N LYS A 72 6.36 -3.54 -14.48
CA LYS A 72 7.47 -2.57 -14.65
C LYS A 72 7.00 -1.17 -15.07
N GLU A 73 5.94 -1.08 -15.84
CA GLU A 73 5.34 0.19 -16.26
C GLU A 73 4.98 1.12 -15.09
N TYR A 74 4.54 0.57 -13.94
CA TYR A 74 4.26 1.38 -12.76
C TYR A 74 5.52 1.85 -12.03
N GLU A 75 6.60 1.08 -12.09
CA GLU A 75 7.90 1.54 -11.59
C GLU A 75 8.47 2.65 -12.47
N ASP A 76 8.36 2.51 -13.78
CA ASP A 76 8.79 3.54 -14.73
C ASP A 76 7.96 4.83 -14.54
N GLU A 77 6.64 4.72 -14.30
CA GLU A 77 5.78 5.86 -13.96
C GLU A 77 6.11 6.47 -12.59
N TYR A 78 6.39 5.64 -11.57
CA TYR A 78 6.83 6.12 -10.25
C TYR A 78 8.11 6.95 -10.35
N ASN A 79 9.10 6.47 -11.11
CA ASN A 79 10.37 7.15 -11.31
C ASN A 79 10.22 8.46 -12.10
N ALA A 80 9.19 8.58 -12.92
CA ALA A 80 8.85 9.79 -13.68
C ALA A 80 7.92 10.75 -12.93
N SER A 81 7.33 10.35 -11.80
CA SER A 81 6.35 11.14 -11.05
C SER A 81 7.02 12.19 -10.15
N GLU A 82 6.44 13.39 -10.11
CA GLU A 82 6.83 14.47 -9.19
C GLU A 82 6.31 14.25 -7.76
N SER A 83 5.38 13.32 -7.56
CA SER A 83 4.79 13.03 -6.25
C SER A 83 4.79 11.53 -5.98
N THR A 84 5.51 11.13 -4.94
CA THR A 84 5.64 9.73 -4.53
C THR A 84 5.38 9.57 -3.03
N LEU A 85 5.02 8.36 -2.64
CA LEU A 85 4.76 8.01 -1.25
C LEU A 85 5.55 6.76 -0.89
N SER A 86 6.24 6.81 0.25
CA SER A 86 6.83 5.62 0.86
C SER A 86 5.98 5.21 2.05
N LEU A 87 5.61 3.93 2.10
CA LEU A 87 4.98 3.31 3.25
C LEU A 87 6.02 2.52 4.05
N VAL A 88 5.98 2.68 5.36
CA VAL A 88 6.74 1.85 6.29
C VAL A 88 5.74 1.04 7.09
N ILE A 89 5.81 -0.28 6.93
CA ILE A 89 5.01 -1.26 7.63
C ILE A 89 5.89 -1.84 8.74
N THR A 90 5.48 -1.66 9.98
CA THR A 90 6.17 -2.20 11.16
C THR A 90 5.29 -3.24 11.82
N ARG A 91 5.86 -4.43 12.06
CA ARG A 91 5.22 -5.51 12.80
C ARG A 91 5.92 -5.73 14.14
N GLY A 92 5.15 -5.72 15.22
CA GLY A 92 5.62 -5.88 16.60
C GLY A 92 5.86 -7.34 17.01
N LYS A 93 5.81 -7.62 18.32
CA LYS A 93 5.53 -8.97 18.85
C LYS A 93 4.06 -9.04 19.27
N PRO A 94 3.36 -10.17 19.07
CA PRO A 94 1.99 -10.32 19.53
C PRO A 94 1.93 -10.06 21.03
N ASP A 95 1.09 -9.11 21.44
CA ASP A 95 0.73 -8.98 22.84
C ASP A 95 -0.14 -10.19 23.20
N GLU A 96 0.18 -10.91 24.27
CA GLU A 96 -0.49 -12.17 24.66
C GLU A 96 -2.02 -12.00 24.85
N ALA A 97 -2.49 -10.75 24.96
CA ALA A 97 -3.90 -10.37 25.06
C ALA A 97 -4.63 -10.18 23.72
N MET A 98 -3.94 -10.07 22.57
CA MET A 98 -4.56 -9.93 21.24
C MET A 98 -4.20 -11.11 20.34
N MET A 99 -5.22 -11.89 19.95
CA MET A 99 -5.05 -13.08 19.09
C MET A 99 -4.51 -12.76 17.68
N HIS A 100 -4.47 -11.49 17.26
CA HIS A 100 -3.85 -11.04 16.01
C HIS A 100 -3.08 -9.74 16.22
N GLU A 101 -1.84 -9.67 15.73
CA GLU A 101 -1.11 -8.41 15.63
C GLU A 101 -1.67 -7.56 14.50
N VAL A 102 -2.10 -6.35 14.82
CA VAL A 102 -2.43 -5.36 13.78
C VAL A 102 -1.12 -4.69 13.33
N PRO A 103 -0.73 -4.80 12.05
CA PRO A 103 0.47 -4.15 11.56
C PRO A 103 0.33 -2.63 11.68
N HIS A 104 1.37 -1.97 12.18
CA HIS A 104 1.44 -0.52 12.22
C HIS A 104 1.94 -0.01 10.87
N ILE A 105 1.16 0.87 10.23
CA ILE A 105 1.50 1.44 8.92
C ILE A 105 1.68 2.94 9.08
N SER A 106 2.83 3.44 8.67
CA SER A 106 3.13 4.86 8.58
C SER A 106 3.44 5.24 7.13
N ALA A 107 3.04 6.44 6.73
CA ALA A 107 3.26 6.96 5.40
C ALA A 107 4.18 8.18 5.45
N ARG A 108 5.15 8.24 4.55
CA ARG A 108 6.00 9.41 4.32
C ARG A 108 5.77 9.89 2.89
N PHE A 109 5.34 11.13 2.77
CA PHE A 109 5.27 11.81 1.48
C PHE A 109 6.65 12.30 1.08
N ALA A 110 7.07 11.96 -0.13
CA ALA A 110 8.18 12.60 -0.80
C ALA A 110 7.61 13.40 -1.99
N ARG A 111 7.65 14.73 -1.90
CA ARG A 111 7.52 15.55 -3.11
C ARG A 111 8.88 15.58 -3.78
N GLY A 112 8.92 15.25 -5.07
CA GLY A 112 10.07 15.53 -5.93
C GLY A 112 10.34 17.04 -5.90
N VAL A 113 11.62 17.39 -5.75
CA VAL A 113 12.13 18.78 -5.76
C VAL A 113 12.26 19.26 -7.19
#